data_AF-A0A381F3W2-F1
#
_entry.id   AF-A0A381F3W2-F1
#
_cell.length_a   1.000
_cell.length_b   1.000
_cell.length_c   1.000
_cell.angle_alpha   90.00
_cell.angle_beta   90.00
_cell.angle_gamma   90.00
#
_symmetry.space_group_name_H-M   'P 1'
#
loop_
_entity.id
_entity.type
_entity.pdbx_description
1 polymer ?
#
loop_
_entity_poly.entity_id
_entity_poly.type
_entity_poly.pdbx_seq_one_letter_code
_entity_poly.pdbx_strand_id
1 'polypeptide(L)' 'MTNNILKNSKKLKKSDLKDIVGGIGKVGTPDLSLCGCSCTGAVTGPLYCTQYMGCPQVYNCKD' A
#
# COMPACT_ATOMS: atom_id res chain seq x y z
N MET A 1 -35.03 -14.13 15.47
CA MET A 1 -34.00 -13.15 15.88
C MET A 1 -33.52 -12.43 14.63
N THR A 2 -34.13 -11.29 14.31
CA THR A 2 -33.84 -10.57 13.05
C THR A 2 -32.55 -9.78 13.24
N ASN A 3 -31.45 -10.28 12.66
CA ASN A 3 -30.13 -9.67 12.78
C ASN A 3 -30.10 -8.32 12.05
N ASN A 4 -30.00 -7.24 12.83
CA ASN A 4 -30.05 -5.84 12.39
C ASN A 4 -28.78 -5.35 11.67
N ILE A 5 -27.86 -6.26 11.33
CA ILE A 5 -26.51 -5.94 10.84
C ILE A 5 -26.53 -5.12 9.54
N LEU A 6 -27.58 -5.26 8.74
CA LEU A 6 -27.68 -4.62 7.42
C LEU A 6 -28.59 -3.38 7.40
N LYS A 7 -29.09 -2.90 8.54
CA LYS A 7 -30.06 -1.80 8.61
C LYS A 7 -29.59 -0.48 7.99
N ASN A 8 -28.29 -0.27 7.86
CA ASN A 8 -27.70 0.93 7.25
C ASN A 8 -26.84 0.62 6.02
N SER A 9 -26.90 -0.61 5.49
CA SER A 9 -26.07 -0.99 4.34
C SER A 9 -26.69 -0.55 3.00
N LYS A 10 -25.89 0.01 2.09
CA LYS A 10 -26.29 0.27 0.70
C LYS A 10 -26.03 -0.97 -0.15
N LYS A 11 -27.08 -1.55 -0.73
CA LYS A 11 -26.95 -2.61 -1.73
C LYS A 11 -26.38 -2.03 -3.04
N LEU A 12 -25.17 -2.43 -3.39
CA LEU A 12 -24.50 -2.04 -4.64
C LEU A 12 -25.06 -2.83 -5.82
N LYS A 13 -25.27 -2.17 -6.97
CA LYS A 13 -25.61 -2.84 -8.24
C LYS A 13 -24.33 -3.08 -9.05
N LYS A 14 -24.42 -3.92 -10.09
CA LYS A 14 -23.28 -4.25 -10.97
C LYS A 14 -22.65 -3.02 -11.63
N SER A 15 -23.43 -1.97 -11.88
CA SER A 15 -22.93 -0.68 -12.36
C SER A 15 -22.05 0.03 -11.34
N ASP A 16 -22.48 0.06 -10.06
CA ASP A 16 -21.73 0.72 -8.98
C ASP A 16 -20.35 0.06 -8.76
N LEU A 17 -20.18 -1.22 -9.09
CA LEU A 17 -18.90 -1.92 -8.92
C LEU A 17 -17.77 -1.35 -9.79
N LYS A 18 -18.10 -0.70 -10.92
CA LYS A 18 -17.09 -0.10 -11.80
C LYS A 18 -16.48 1.18 -11.21
N ASP A 19 -17.25 1.87 -10.38
CA ASP A 19 -16.84 3.12 -9.72
C ASP A 19 -16.10 2.87 -8.40
N ILE A 20 -16.13 1.63 -7.89
CA ILE A 20 -15.34 1.20 -6.73
C ILE A 20 -13.91 0.95 -7.19
N VAL A 21 -13.11 2.00 -7.20
CA VAL A 21 -11.69 1.90 -7.54
C VAL A 21 -10.90 1.52 -6.29
N GLY A 22 -10.58 0.24 -6.14
CA GLY A 22 -9.64 -0.25 -5.13
C GLY A 22 -8.23 -0.32 -5.73
N GLY A 23 -7.25 0.32 -5.10
CA GLY A 23 -5.87 0.28 -5.58
C GLY A 23 -4.89 1.01 -4.66
N ILE A 24 -3.75 0.36 -4.44
CA ILE A 24 -2.55 0.94 -3.83
C ILE A 24 -2.04 2.00 -4.81
N GLY A 25 -2.57 3.22 -4.75
CA GLY A 25 -2.19 4.24 -5.74
C GLY A 25 -3.03 5.50 -5.79
N LYS A 26 -4.08 5.63 -4.97
CA LYS A 26 -4.87 6.87 -4.84
C LYS A 26 -4.76 7.55 -3.47
N VAL A 27 -3.71 7.27 -2.70
CA VAL A 27 -3.37 8.02 -1.48
C VAL A 27 -2.11 8.82 -1.76
N GLY A 28 -2.21 9.79 -2.68
CA GLY A 28 -1.08 10.60 -3.13
C GLY A 28 0.03 9.76 -3.80
N THR A 29 0.95 10.43 -4.49
CA THR A 29 2.28 9.84 -4.69
C THR A 29 2.89 9.68 -3.30
N PRO A 30 3.14 8.45 -2.81
CA PRO A 30 3.77 8.26 -1.51
C PRO A 30 5.13 8.97 -1.52
N ASP A 31 5.47 9.65 -0.43
CA ASP A 31 6.72 10.39 -0.35
C ASP A 31 7.91 9.43 -0.33
N LEU A 32 8.57 9.28 -1.47
CA LEU A 32 9.70 8.36 -1.64
C LEU A 32 10.95 8.80 -0.88
N SER A 33 10.99 10.05 -0.38
CA SER A 33 12.08 10.56 0.46
C SER A 33 12.15 9.85 1.82
N LEU A 34 11.04 9.24 2.26
CA LEU A 34 10.98 8.40 3.47
C LEU A 34 11.49 6.96 3.24
N CYS A 35 11.81 6.61 1.99
CA CYS A 35 12.35 5.31 1.64
C CYS A 35 13.88 5.37 1.58
N GLY A 36 14.54 4.35 2.12
CA GLY A 36 15.99 4.22 2.07
C GLY A 36 16.42 2.79 1.74
N CYS A 37 17.73 2.61 1.59
CA CYS A 37 18.35 1.30 1.55
C CYS A 37 19.29 1.17 2.74
N SER A 38 19.24 0.03 3.42
CA SER A 38 20.27 -0.34 4.38
C SER A 38 21.58 -0.64 3.66
N CYS A 39 22.67 -0.65 4.42
CA CYS A 39 23.98 -1.06 3.91
C CYS A 39 24.03 -2.56 3.55
N THR A 40 23.01 -3.35 3.86
CA THR A 40 22.83 -4.74 3.40
C THR A 40 21.99 -4.87 2.12
N GLY A 41 21.50 -3.76 1.56
CA GLY A 41 20.61 -3.78 0.39
C GLY A 41 19.14 -4.07 0.71
N ALA A 42 18.72 -3.98 1.98
CA ALA A 42 17.31 -4.09 2.35
C ALA A 42 16.61 -2.73 2.26
N VAL A 43 15.37 -2.73 1.76
CA VAL A 43 14.54 -1.52 1.73
C VAL A 43 14.17 -1.14 3.17
N THR A 44 14.44 0.10 3.55
CA THR A 44 14.04 0.68 4.84
C THR A 44 12.96 1.74 4.63
N GLY A 45 12.04 1.85 5.59
CA GLY A 45 10.93 2.80 5.54
C GLY A 45 9.54 2.13 5.57
N PRO A 46 8.48 2.89 5.29
CA PRO A 46 7.10 2.39 5.28
C PRO A 46 6.86 1.26 4.27
N LEU A 47 5.79 0.47 4.46
CA LEU A 47 5.47 -0.69 3.62
C LEU A 47 5.40 -0.40 2.11
N TYR A 48 5.03 0.82 1.73
CA TYR A 48 5.00 1.22 0.32
C TYR A 48 6.40 1.25 -0.30
N CYS A 49 7.46 1.50 0.47
CA CYS A 49 8.83 1.55 -0.04
C CYS A 49 9.24 0.22 -0.68
N THR A 50 8.81 -0.92 -0.14
CA THR A 50 9.08 -2.25 -0.71
C THR A 50 8.45 -2.45 -2.09
N GLN A 51 7.40 -1.70 -2.41
CA GLN A 51 6.70 -1.80 -3.70
C GLN A 51 7.28 -0.83 -4.75
N TYR A 52 7.93 0.26 -4.32
CA TYR A 52 8.43 1.32 -5.21
C TYR A 52 9.96 1.36 -5.35
N MET A 53 10.72 0.85 -4.37
CA MET A 53 12.19 0.93 -4.35
C MET A 53 12.82 -0.45 -4.49
N GLY A 54 13.66 -0.62 -5.52
CA GLY A 54 14.54 -1.76 -5.67
C GLY A 54 15.92 -1.43 -5.10
N CYS A 55 16.24 -1.89 -3.89
CA CYS A 55 17.58 -1.73 -3.34
C CYS A 55 18.56 -2.72 -4.01
N PRO A 56 19.76 -2.26 -4.42
CA PRO A 56 20.78 -3.15 -4.95
C PRO A 56 21.18 -4.17 -3.89
N GLN A 57 21.35 -5.44 -4.31
CA GLN A 57 21.72 -6.57 -3.44
C GLN A 57 23.21 -6.53 -3.10
N VAL A 58 23.70 -5.38 -2.64
CA VAL A 58 25.11 -5.14 -2.34
C VAL A 58 25.28 -4.85 -0.86
N TYR A 59 26.24 -5.52 -0.23
CA TYR A 59 26.63 -5.24 1.14
C TYR A 59 27.73 -4.17 1.16
N ASN A 60 27.40 -2.96 1.60
CA ASN A 60 28.33 -1.82 1.69
C ASN A 60 28.64 -1.37 3.13
N CYS A 61 28.16 -2.11 4.16
CA CYS A 61 28.40 -1.72 5.54
C CYS A 61 29.91 -1.64 5.78
N LYS A 62 30.38 -0.44 6.11
CA LYS A 62 31.73 -0.23 6.62
C LYS A 62 31.62 -0.41 8.12
N ASP A 63 32.25 -1.47 8.63
CA ASP A 63 32.41 -1.72 10.06
C ASP A 63 33.05 -0.51 10.77
#